data_AF-A0AA40F455-F1
#
_entry.id   AF-A0AA40F455-F1
#
_cell.length_a   1.000
_cell.length_b   1.000
_cell.length_c   1.000
_cell.angle_alpha   90.00
_cell.angle_beta   90.00
_cell.angle_gamma   90.00
#
_symmetry.space_group_name_H-M   'P 1'
#
loop_
_entity.id
_entity.type
_entity.pdbx_description
1 polymer ?
#
loop_
_entity_poly.entity_id
_entity_poly.type
_entity_poly.pdbx_seq_one_letter_code
_entity_poly.pdbx_strand_id
1 'polypeptide(L)'
;MASTENITHQAINSYSIGPRAENLDEFRNISVILDEIQRARETYFKEDVENGYTFIPPSVQQSDEFKRVTAKVAKAVQQTARLLGEHSIPFWNPRYQVHMCTDLTVPSLLGYFMTIIYNPNNVAFEVSPITTVAETEVGEQMCDMFGFNNHPKSKNEPKGWAHITSGGTVANLESLWLAVLTTTLAPARNLKFYPLAIRKAIDDVDGPLRFLPKGFKVRTCQGRSKPFRELSTWEMLNLRPKTILDTPDQLYSEFGITPTFLNEALDQYKI
;
A
#
# COMPACT_ATOMS: atom_id res chain seq x y z
N MET A 1 30.71 -13.71 16.28
CA MET A 1 30.32 -12.93 17.48
C MET A 1 30.04 -11.50 17.04
N ALA A 2 29.12 -10.79 17.70
CA ALA A 2 28.91 -9.37 17.45
C ALA A 2 30.21 -8.61 17.73
N SER A 3 30.58 -7.69 16.84
CA SER A 3 31.79 -6.87 17.00
C SER A 3 31.45 -5.61 17.76
N THR A 4 32.13 -5.38 18.89
CA THR A 4 32.04 -4.13 19.66
C THR A 4 32.78 -2.97 18.99
N GLU A 5 33.47 -3.22 17.89
CA GLU A 5 34.22 -2.21 17.12
C GLU A 5 33.44 -1.71 15.89
N ASN A 6 32.42 -2.45 15.45
CA ASN A 6 31.62 -2.12 14.28
C ASN A 6 30.25 -1.53 14.66
N ILE A 7 30.14 -0.21 14.56
CA ILE A 7 28.92 0.56 14.87
C ILE A 7 27.73 0.10 14.02
N THR A 8 27.94 -0.22 12.74
CA THR A 8 26.87 -0.70 11.85
C THR A 8 26.33 -2.05 12.30
N HIS A 9 27.21 -2.96 12.72
CA HIS A 9 26.80 -4.26 13.25
C HIS A 9 26.04 -4.10 14.58
N GLN A 10 26.48 -3.18 15.45
CA GLN A 10 25.75 -2.86 16.67
C GLN A 10 24.34 -2.34 16.38
N ALA A 11 24.21 -1.41 15.44
CA ALA A 11 22.91 -0.86 15.04
C ALA A 11 21.97 -1.95 14.49
N ILE A 12 22.44 -2.79 13.56
CA ILE A 12 21.62 -3.86 12.98
C ILE A 12 21.19 -4.88 14.03
N ASN A 13 22.07 -5.22 14.98
CA ASN A 13 21.74 -6.15 16.06
C ASN A 13 20.66 -5.60 17.01
N SER A 14 20.44 -4.28 17.07
CA SER A 14 19.38 -3.69 17.89
C SER A 14 17.98 -3.86 17.27
N TYR A 15 17.89 -4.22 15.99
CA TYR A 15 16.61 -4.31 15.28
C TYR A 15 15.93 -5.66 15.39
N SER A 16 16.51 -6.70 15.98
CA SER A 16 15.89 -8.04 16.10
C SER A 16 15.85 -8.54 17.53
N ILE A 17 14.96 -9.50 17.81
CA ILE A 17 14.90 -10.18 19.13
C ILE A 17 16.17 -11.00 19.34
N GLY A 18 16.66 -11.63 18.28
CA GLY A 18 17.96 -12.29 18.24
C GLY A 18 17.85 -13.82 18.35
N PRO A 19 18.90 -14.55 17.89
CA PRO A 19 18.89 -16.02 17.82
C PRO A 19 18.64 -16.76 19.14
N ARG A 20 18.92 -16.11 20.27
CA ARG A 20 18.73 -16.62 21.63
C ARG A 20 17.83 -15.71 22.47
N ALA A 21 17.07 -14.83 21.82
CA ALA A 21 16.24 -13.82 22.47
C ALA A 21 17.05 -12.83 23.33
N GLU A 22 18.24 -12.48 22.87
CA GLU A 22 19.18 -11.58 23.54
C GLU A 22 18.57 -10.20 23.81
N ASN A 23 17.72 -9.71 22.89
CA ASN A 23 17.06 -8.41 22.98
C ASN A 23 15.56 -8.51 23.31
N LEU A 24 15.12 -9.60 23.94
CA LEU A 24 13.69 -9.79 24.25
C LEU A 24 13.14 -8.65 25.13
N ASP A 25 13.98 -8.08 25.99
CA ASP A 25 13.58 -6.96 26.85
C ASP A 25 13.30 -5.67 26.05
N GLU A 26 13.98 -5.44 24.92
CA GLU A 26 13.65 -4.33 24.01
C GLU A 26 12.26 -4.51 23.37
N PHE A 27 11.82 -5.75 23.16
CA PHE A 27 10.46 -6.05 22.71
C PHE A 27 9.40 -5.81 23.82
N ARG A 28 9.79 -5.74 25.11
CA ARG A 28 8.86 -5.43 26.20
C ARG A 28 8.34 -3.99 26.20
N ASN A 29 8.83 -3.15 25.28
CA ASN A 29 8.19 -1.88 24.90
C ASN A 29 6.72 -2.04 24.48
N ILE A 30 6.25 -3.27 24.22
CA ILE A 30 4.83 -3.61 24.15
C ILE A 30 4.00 -3.09 25.34
N SER A 31 4.61 -2.99 26.54
CA SER A 31 3.92 -2.46 27.73
C SER A 31 3.54 -0.99 27.55
N VAL A 32 4.44 -0.18 26.95
CA VAL A 32 4.17 1.23 26.62
C VAL A 32 3.01 1.33 25.64
N ILE A 33 2.94 0.43 24.65
CA ILE A 33 1.81 0.37 23.70
C ILE A 33 0.50 0.08 24.44
N LEU A 34 0.49 -0.86 25.37
CA LEU A 34 -0.70 -1.19 26.17
C LEU A 34 -1.15 -0.02 27.06
N ASP A 35 -0.21 0.70 27.67
CA ASP A 35 -0.50 1.89 28.49
C ASP A 35 -1.11 3.02 27.65
N GLU A 36 -0.57 3.29 26.46
CA GLU A 36 -1.14 4.30 25.56
C GLU A 36 -2.50 3.89 24.99
N ILE A 37 -2.75 2.58 24.79
CA ILE A 37 -4.08 2.08 24.41
C ILE A 37 -5.08 2.29 25.53
N GLN A 38 -4.70 2.01 26.78
CA GLN A 38 -5.55 2.27 27.94
C GLN A 38 -5.88 3.76 28.01
N ARG A 39 -4.85 4.63 27.95
CA ARG A 39 -5.04 6.08 27.97
C ARG A 39 -5.96 6.53 26.83
N ALA A 40 -5.75 6.07 25.61
CA ALA A 40 -6.57 6.45 24.45
C ALA A 40 -8.05 6.12 24.67
N ARG A 41 -8.35 4.92 25.21
CA ARG A 41 -9.72 4.49 25.50
C ARG A 41 -10.37 5.26 26.64
N GLU A 42 -9.62 5.59 27.69
CA GLU A 42 -10.12 6.35 28.84
C GLU A 42 -10.33 7.84 28.53
N THR A 43 -9.57 8.38 27.58
CA THR A 43 -9.67 9.80 27.19
C THR A 43 -10.80 10.05 26.18
N TYR A 44 -11.22 9.03 25.44
CA TYR A 44 -12.32 9.11 24.49
C TYR A 44 -13.67 9.14 25.23
N PHE A 45 -14.34 10.30 25.24
CA PHE A 45 -15.50 10.59 26.11
C PHE A 45 -15.20 10.41 27.60
N LYS A 46 -14.25 11.22 28.10
CA LYS A 46 -13.77 11.17 29.49
C LYS A 46 -14.88 11.31 30.52
N GLU A 47 -15.95 12.04 30.21
CA GLU A 47 -17.10 12.25 31.08
C GLU A 47 -17.80 10.94 31.44
N ASP A 48 -17.82 9.95 30.54
CA ASP A 48 -18.41 8.64 30.83
C ASP A 48 -17.62 7.94 31.95
N VAL A 49 -16.28 7.98 31.86
CA VAL A 49 -15.39 7.42 32.89
C VAL A 49 -15.53 8.18 34.20
N GLU A 50 -15.58 9.52 34.15
CA GLU A 50 -15.74 10.39 35.35
C GLU A 50 -17.09 10.17 36.05
N ASN A 51 -18.15 9.90 35.29
CA ASN A 51 -19.47 9.54 35.81
C ASN A 51 -19.57 8.07 36.27
N GLY A 52 -18.47 7.32 36.23
CA GLY A 52 -18.39 5.94 36.68
C GLY A 52 -19.04 4.93 35.72
N TYR A 53 -19.34 5.34 34.48
CA TYR A 53 -19.82 4.41 33.47
C TYR A 53 -18.72 3.41 33.11
N THR A 54 -19.09 2.14 33.11
CA THR A 54 -18.21 1.05 32.70
C THR A 54 -19.05 -0.01 32.02
N PHE A 55 -18.75 -0.28 30.75
CA PHE A 55 -19.46 -1.30 29.98
C PHE A 55 -19.24 -2.73 30.52
N ILE A 56 -18.06 -3.00 31.10
CA ILE A 56 -17.69 -4.29 31.69
C ILE A 56 -17.32 -4.10 33.17
N PRO A 57 -18.30 -4.07 34.10
CA PRO A 57 -18.04 -3.75 35.49
C PRO A 57 -17.28 -4.88 36.22
N PRO A 58 -16.63 -4.59 37.37
CA PRO A 58 -15.93 -5.60 38.15
C PRO A 58 -16.79 -6.81 38.54
N SER A 59 -18.09 -6.62 38.75
CA SER A 59 -19.02 -7.73 39.04
C SER A 59 -19.10 -8.76 37.89
N VAL A 60 -19.05 -8.31 36.63
CA VAL A 60 -18.99 -9.20 35.45
C VAL A 60 -17.64 -9.90 35.39
N GLN A 61 -16.54 -9.19 35.64
CA GLN A 61 -15.19 -9.77 35.67
C GLN A 61 -15.03 -10.83 36.77
N GLN A 62 -15.75 -10.68 37.88
CA GLN A 62 -15.75 -11.63 38.99
C GLN A 62 -16.69 -12.83 38.79
N SER A 63 -17.55 -12.82 37.76
CA SER A 63 -18.46 -13.93 37.48
C SER A 63 -17.71 -15.22 37.12
N ASP A 64 -18.33 -16.36 37.46
CA ASP A 64 -17.74 -17.68 37.19
C ASP A 64 -17.52 -17.92 35.70
N GLU A 65 -18.45 -17.45 34.86
CA GLU A 65 -18.36 -17.61 33.41
C GLU A 65 -17.22 -16.78 32.82
N PHE A 66 -17.04 -15.53 33.26
CA PHE A 66 -15.93 -14.69 32.82
C PHE A 66 -14.58 -15.31 33.19
N LYS A 67 -14.44 -15.79 34.44
CA LYS A 67 -13.22 -16.48 34.91
C LYS A 67 -12.97 -17.78 34.14
N ARG A 68 -14.01 -18.56 33.86
CA ARG A 68 -13.93 -19.81 33.10
C ARG A 68 -13.43 -19.56 31.67
N VAL A 69 -13.98 -18.55 30.99
CA VAL A 69 -13.60 -18.21 29.61
C VAL A 69 -12.19 -17.62 29.56
N THR A 70 -11.85 -16.68 30.44
CA THR A 70 -10.50 -16.07 30.47
C THR A 70 -9.41 -17.10 30.81
N ALA A 71 -9.66 -18.03 31.75
CA ALA A 71 -8.75 -19.14 32.03
C ALA A 71 -8.59 -20.07 30.80
N LYS A 72 -9.68 -20.35 30.08
CA LYS A 72 -9.63 -21.15 28.84
C LYS A 72 -8.78 -20.46 27.76
N VAL A 73 -8.94 -19.15 27.58
CA VAL A 73 -8.16 -18.36 26.61
C VAL A 73 -6.68 -18.33 27.02
N ALA A 74 -6.37 -18.05 28.29
CA ALA A 74 -4.99 -18.05 28.79
C ALA A 74 -4.29 -19.39 28.55
N LYS A 75 -4.98 -20.50 28.82
CA LYS A 75 -4.47 -21.85 28.53
C LYS A 75 -4.25 -22.06 27.03
N ALA A 76 -5.19 -21.65 26.18
CA ALA A 76 -5.05 -21.76 24.74
C ALA A 76 -3.86 -20.96 24.21
N VAL A 77 -3.68 -19.70 24.65
CA VAL A 77 -2.54 -18.86 24.27
C VAL A 77 -1.22 -19.50 24.68
N GLN A 78 -1.10 -19.99 25.92
CA GLN A 78 0.11 -20.66 26.39
C GLN A 78 0.42 -21.93 25.58
N GLN A 79 -0.60 -22.75 25.32
CA GLN A 79 -0.45 -23.98 24.54
C GLN A 79 -0.06 -23.68 23.09
N THR A 80 -0.71 -22.72 22.44
CA THR A 80 -0.39 -22.33 21.07
C THR A 80 1.02 -21.75 20.97
N ALA A 81 1.42 -20.86 21.90
CA ALA A 81 2.79 -20.32 21.92
C ALA A 81 3.84 -21.43 22.08
N ARG A 82 3.58 -22.40 22.95
CA ARG A 82 4.45 -23.58 23.11
C ARG A 82 4.54 -24.41 21.82
N LEU A 83 3.40 -24.72 21.21
CA LEU A 83 3.35 -25.48 19.96
C LEU A 83 4.08 -24.75 18.82
N LEU A 84 3.95 -23.43 18.73
CA LEU A 84 4.71 -22.62 17.76
C LEU A 84 6.22 -22.75 18.01
N GLY A 85 6.67 -22.69 19.26
CA GLY A 85 8.10 -22.86 19.59
C GLY A 85 8.64 -24.28 19.32
N GLU A 86 7.82 -25.31 19.55
CA GLU A 86 8.22 -26.72 19.37
C GLU A 86 8.15 -27.19 17.89
N HIS A 87 7.25 -26.63 17.09
CA HIS A 87 6.92 -27.16 15.76
C HIS A 87 7.12 -26.19 14.59
N SER A 88 7.46 -24.93 14.83
CA SER A 88 7.78 -24.01 13.73
C SER A 88 9.23 -24.15 13.25
N ILE A 89 9.49 -23.77 12.01
CA ILE A 89 10.86 -23.68 11.50
C ILE A 89 11.55 -22.48 12.19
N PRO A 90 12.74 -22.67 12.78
CA PRO A 90 13.39 -21.63 13.58
C PRO A 90 14.10 -20.60 12.70
N PHE A 91 13.34 -19.75 11.99
CA PHE A 91 13.86 -18.73 11.07
C PHE A 91 14.76 -17.69 11.76
N TRP A 92 14.64 -17.53 13.08
CA TRP A 92 15.51 -16.67 13.88
C TRP A 92 16.93 -17.24 14.05
N ASN A 93 17.13 -18.54 13.86
CA ASN A 93 18.42 -19.17 14.11
C ASN A 93 19.31 -19.08 12.86
N PRO A 94 20.57 -18.60 12.96
CA PRO A 94 21.49 -18.50 11.83
C PRO A 94 21.82 -19.83 11.13
N ARG A 95 21.50 -20.98 11.75
CA ARG A 95 21.60 -22.29 11.10
C ARG A 95 20.59 -22.46 9.95
N TYR A 96 19.50 -21.71 9.95
CA TYR A 96 18.55 -21.66 8.85
C TYR A 96 19.08 -20.73 7.75
N GLN A 97 19.30 -21.26 6.53
CA GLN A 97 19.87 -20.52 5.39
C GLN A 97 19.25 -20.99 4.05
N VAL A 98 17.92 -21.21 4.03
CA VAL A 98 17.25 -21.86 2.88
C VAL A 98 16.35 -20.89 2.10
N HIS A 99 15.17 -20.58 2.63
CA HIS A 99 14.24 -19.65 1.98
C HIS A 99 14.47 -18.20 2.44
N MET A 100 13.75 -17.25 1.83
CA MET A 100 13.74 -15.83 2.17
C MET A 100 13.02 -15.57 3.50
N CYS A 101 13.45 -16.26 4.56
CA CYS A 101 12.90 -16.16 5.90
C CYS A 101 14.04 -15.91 6.88
N THR A 102 13.90 -14.86 7.67
CA THR A 102 14.84 -14.48 8.73
C THR A 102 14.05 -14.06 9.96
N ASP A 103 14.75 -13.76 11.06
CA ASP A 103 14.11 -13.06 12.18
C ASP A 103 13.48 -11.75 11.70
N LEU A 104 12.36 -11.38 12.31
CA LEU A 104 11.63 -10.15 12.00
C LEU A 104 12.20 -8.98 12.80
N THR A 105 12.04 -7.77 12.29
CA THR A 105 12.51 -6.59 13.03
C THR A 105 11.56 -6.24 14.18
N VAL A 106 12.12 -5.88 15.34
CA VAL A 106 11.39 -5.39 16.52
C VAL A 106 10.48 -4.21 16.16
N PRO A 107 10.92 -3.18 15.40
CA PRO A 107 10.03 -2.10 14.97
C PRO A 107 8.83 -2.59 14.14
N SER A 108 9.03 -3.53 13.21
CA SER A 108 7.91 -4.08 12.41
C SER A 108 6.91 -4.85 13.28
N LEU A 109 7.40 -5.66 14.23
CA LEU A 109 6.54 -6.41 15.15
C LEU A 109 5.73 -5.47 16.06
N LEU A 110 6.37 -4.47 16.66
CA LEU A 110 5.71 -3.49 17.52
C LEU A 110 4.72 -2.63 16.73
N GLY A 111 5.10 -2.15 15.54
CA GLY A 111 4.25 -1.36 14.65
C GLY A 111 2.99 -2.10 14.23
N TYR A 112 3.11 -3.39 13.89
CA TYR A 112 1.96 -4.23 13.56
C TYR A 112 1.05 -4.45 14.78
N PHE A 113 1.63 -4.80 15.93
CA PHE A 113 0.87 -5.04 17.16
C PHE A 113 0.11 -3.79 17.65
N MET A 114 0.76 -2.62 17.66
CA MET A 114 0.09 -1.38 18.09
C MET A 114 -1.07 -0.99 17.17
N THR A 115 -0.95 -1.31 15.87
CA THR A 115 -1.94 -0.89 14.86
C THR A 115 -3.13 -1.85 14.81
N ILE A 116 -2.91 -3.17 14.89
CA ILE A 116 -3.99 -4.16 14.75
C ILE A 116 -5.06 -4.04 15.83
N ILE A 117 -4.72 -3.47 17.00
CA ILE A 117 -5.67 -3.24 18.10
C ILE A 117 -6.72 -2.17 17.75
N TYR A 118 -6.40 -1.24 16.86
CA TYR A 118 -7.35 -0.25 16.32
C TYR A 118 -8.08 -0.76 15.07
N ASN A 119 -7.58 -1.84 14.46
CA ASN A 119 -8.16 -2.47 13.27
C ASN A 119 -8.56 -1.48 12.13
N PRO A 120 -7.65 -0.58 11.71
CA PRO A 120 -7.96 0.38 10.66
C PRO A 120 -8.11 -0.32 9.30
N ASN A 121 -8.94 0.26 8.43
CA ASN A 121 -9.15 -0.25 7.07
C ASN A 121 -8.69 0.77 6.00
N ASN A 122 -7.46 0.59 5.51
CA ASN A 122 -6.81 1.51 4.56
C ASN A 122 -7.52 1.68 3.21
N VAL A 123 -8.55 0.88 2.90
CA VAL A 123 -9.38 1.07 1.70
C VAL A 123 -10.18 2.37 1.74
N ALA A 124 -10.55 2.85 2.93
CA ALA A 124 -11.37 4.05 3.10
C ALA A 124 -10.77 4.97 4.15
N PHE A 125 -10.38 6.18 3.74
CA PHE A 125 -9.69 7.16 4.58
C PHE A 125 -10.39 7.43 5.93
N GLU A 126 -11.71 7.47 5.95
CA GLU A 126 -12.51 7.70 7.17
C GLU A 126 -12.36 6.59 8.24
N VAL A 127 -11.97 5.38 7.84
CA VAL A 127 -11.77 4.22 8.73
C VAL A 127 -10.28 4.00 9.06
N SER A 128 -9.39 4.84 8.52
CA SER A 128 -7.93 4.67 8.62
C SER A 128 -7.15 5.98 8.46
N PRO A 129 -7.56 7.11 9.07
CA PRO A 129 -7.02 8.42 8.72
C PRO A 129 -5.51 8.53 8.95
N ILE A 130 -5.00 7.90 10.01
CA ILE A 130 -3.57 7.91 10.31
C ILE A 130 -2.80 6.85 9.50
N THR A 131 -3.36 5.65 9.34
CA THR A 131 -2.65 4.55 8.65
C THR A 131 -2.67 4.70 7.13
N THR A 132 -3.64 5.41 6.55
CA THR A 132 -3.61 5.81 5.14
C THR A 132 -2.51 6.84 4.87
N VAL A 133 -2.30 7.79 5.79
CA VAL A 133 -1.17 8.73 5.70
C VAL A 133 0.16 8.00 5.84
N ALA A 134 0.28 7.09 6.82
CA ALA A 134 1.47 6.27 6.99
C ALA A 134 1.77 5.40 5.75
N GLU A 135 0.77 4.80 5.12
CA GLU A 135 0.96 4.05 3.88
C GLU A 135 1.41 4.95 2.72
N THR A 136 0.85 6.17 2.63
CA THR A 136 1.30 7.15 1.64
C THR A 136 2.77 7.50 1.84
N GLU A 137 3.20 7.72 3.09
CA GLU A 137 4.60 7.99 3.42
C GLU A 137 5.51 6.81 3.08
N VAL A 138 5.09 5.57 3.35
CA VAL A 138 5.83 4.37 2.92
C VAL A 138 5.96 4.30 1.40
N GLY A 139 4.90 4.63 0.66
CA GLY A 139 4.93 4.70 -0.80
C GLY A 139 5.92 5.75 -1.32
N GLU A 140 5.93 6.93 -0.69
CA GLU A 140 6.86 8.03 -0.96
C GLU A 140 8.31 7.63 -0.68
N GLN A 141 8.59 7.00 0.46
CA GLN A 141 9.91 6.46 0.82
C GLN A 141 10.38 5.39 -0.18
N MET A 142 9.48 4.53 -0.66
CA MET A 142 9.79 3.52 -1.68
C MET A 142 10.13 4.18 -3.03
N CYS A 143 9.39 5.21 -3.44
CA CYS A 143 9.72 5.98 -4.63
C CYS A 143 11.13 6.58 -4.55
N ASP A 144 11.46 7.23 -3.43
CA ASP A 144 12.78 7.81 -3.21
C ASP A 144 13.89 6.73 -3.22
N MET A 145 13.66 5.58 -2.58
CA MET A 145 14.60 4.47 -2.54
C MET A 145 14.94 3.93 -3.93
N PHE A 146 13.96 3.85 -4.84
CA PHE A 146 14.15 3.39 -6.22
C PHE A 146 14.56 4.50 -7.20
N GLY A 147 14.71 5.75 -6.73
CA GLY A 147 15.09 6.90 -7.55
C GLY A 147 13.95 7.44 -8.43
N PHE A 148 12.69 7.15 -8.10
CA PHE A 148 11.54 7.80 -8.71
C PHE A 148 11.34 9.20 -8.15
N ASN A 149 10.88 10.14 -8.98
CA ASN A 149 10.65 11.51 -8.56
C ASN A 149 9.46 11.60 -7.59
N ASN A 150 9.72 11.94 -6.33
CA ASN A 150 8.68 12.27 -5.35
C ASN A 150 8.75 13.75 -4.90
N HIS A 151 9.60 14.56 -5.53
CA HIS A 151 9.80 15.95 -5.11
C HIS A 151 8.76 16.90 -5.72
N PRO A 152 8.04 17.69 -4.89
CA PRO A 152 7.01 18.62 -5.37
C PRO A 152 7.51 19.69 -6.36
N LYS A 153 8.82 19.94 -6.40
CA LYS A 153 9.45 20.98 -7.22
C LYS A 153 9.80 20.51 -8.64
N SER A 154 9.83 19.20 -8.88
CA SER A 154 10.15 18.61 -10.18
C SER A 154 8.91 18.54 -11.07
N LYS A 155 8.43 19.69 -11.54
CA LYS A 155 7.21 19.78 -12.37
C LYS A 155 7.34 19.15 -13.77
N ASN A 156 8.56 18.89 -14.22
CA ASN A 156 8.84 18.36 -15.56
C ASN A 156 8.99 16.82 -15.58
N GLU A 157 8.91 16.16 -14.42
CA GLU A 157 9.04 14.72 -14.26
C GLU A 157 7.77 14.13 -13.64
N PRO A 158 7.36 12.91 -14.02
CA PRO A 158 6.19 12.28 -13.44
C PRO A 158 6.39 12.09 -11.93
N LYS A 159 5.37 12.37 -11.12
CA LYS A 159 5.39 12.06 -9.69
C LYS A 159 5.24 10.54 -9.51
N GLY A 160 6.18 9.92 -8.80
CA GLY A 160 6.09 8.55 -8.36
C GLY A 160 4.95 8.35 -7.36
N TRP A 161 4.35 7.16 -7.39
CA TRP A 161 3.35 6.75 -6.43
C TRP A 161 3.48 5.24 -6.20
N ALA A 162 3.30 4.81 -4.95
CA ALA A 162 3.33 3.42 -4.55
C ALA A 162 2.39 3.20 -3.36
N HIS A 163 1.97 1.95 -3.17
CA HIS A 163 1.17 1.52 -2.03
C HIS A 163 1.55 0.09 -1.61
N ILE A 164 1.06 -0.36 -0.46
CA ILE A 164 1.31 -1.70 0.05
C ILE A 164 0.29 -2.67 -0.58
N THR A 165 0.77 -3.86 -0.96
CA THR A 165 -0.07 -4.98 -1.41
C THR A 165 0.09 -6.14 -0.43
N SER A 166 -0.74 -7.18 -0.55
CA SER A 166 -0.61 -8.39 0.28
C SER A 166 0.69 -9.17 0.03
N GLY A 167 1.40 -8.87 -1.05
CA GLY A 167 2.70 -9.46 -1.38
C GLY A 167 3.06 -9.26 -2.86
N GLY A 168 4.26 -9.70 -3.23
CA GLY A 168 4.80 -9.48 -4.57
C GLY A 168 3.96 -10.06 -5.71
N THR A 169 3.16 -11.11 -5.47
CA THR A 169 2.25 -11.67 -6.48
C THR A 169 1.15 -10.68 -6.88
N VAL A 170 0.54 -10.00 -5.91
CA VAL A 170 -0.51 -9.01 -6.20
C VAL A 170 0.11 -7.76 -6.82
N ALA A 171 1.26 -7.29 -6.33
CA ALA A 171 1.98 -6.19 -6.97
C ALA A 171 2.33 -6.49 -8.45
N ASN A 172 2.73 -7.72 -8.75
CA ASN A 172 2.98 -8.14 -10.14
C ASN A 172 1.69 -8.18 -10.96
N LEU A 173 0.57 -8.63 -10.39
CA LEU A 173 -0.72 -8.65 -11.08
C LEU A 173 -1.22 -7.23 -11.38
N GLU A 174 -1.11 -6.33 -10.41
CA GLU A 174 -1.48 -4.92 -10.55
C GLU A 174 -0.59 -4.20 -11.56
N SER A 175 0.72 -4.49 -11.60
CA SER A 175 1.60 -3.93 -12.64
C SER A 175 1.26 -4.45 -14.04
N LEU A 176 0.89 -5.72 -14.19
CA LEU A 176 0.37 -6.24 -15.47
C LEU A 176 -0.97 -5.58 -15.88
N TRP A 177 -1.81 -5.26 -14.89
CA TRP A 177 -3.09 -4.58 -15.10
C TRP A 177 -2.92 -3.10 -15.50
N LEU A 178 -2.09 -2.36 -14.77
CA LEU A 178 -1.85 -0.92 -14.91
C LEU A 178 -0.75 -0.59 -15.93
N ALA A 179 0.49 -1.07 -15.72
CA ALA A 179 1.68 -0.69 -16.48
C ALA A 179 2.90 -1.63 -16.24
N VAL A 180 3.47 -2.23 -17.30
CA VAL A 180 4.86 -2.72 -17.26
C VAL A 180 5.78 -1.63 -17.83
N LEU A 181 6.57 -1.05 -16.93
CA LEU A 181 7.73 -0.21 -17.24
C LEU A 181 8.92 -1.11 -17.59
N THR A 182 9.05 -1.56 -18.84
CA THR A 182 10.34 -1.85 -19.50
C THR A 182 10.15 -2.03 -21.00
N THR A 183 11.20 -1.69 -21.76
CA THR A 183 11.24 -1.55 -23.22
C THR A 183 11.12 -2.84 -24.03
N THR A 184 10.86 -3.99 -23.41
CA THR A 184 10.87 -5.29 -24.11
C THR A 184 9.88 -6.26 -23.47
N LEU A 185 8.81 -6.58 -24.21
CA LEU A 185 7.87 -7.70 -24.02
C LEU A 185 6.85 -7.60 -22.88
N ALA A 186 5.93 -6.63 -22.98
CA ALA A 186 4.47 -6.79 -22.79
C ALA A 186 3.87 -5.46 -22.29
N PRO A 187 3.31 -4.61 -23.16
CA PRO A 187 2.62 -3.43 -22.69
C PRO A 187 1.30 -3.81 -22.01
N ALA A 188 1.27 -3.63 -20.69
CA ALA A 188 0.16 -3.15 -19.86
C ALA A 188 -1.24 -3.20 -20.49
N ARG A 189 -2.12 -4.06 -19.98
CA ARG A 189 -3.45 -4.30 -20.57
C ARG A 189 -4.19 -2.98 -20.81
N ASN A 190 -4.45 -2.21 -19.76
CA ASN A 190 -5.31 -1.03 -19.90
C ASN A 190 -4.62 0.10 -20.68
N LEU A 191 -3.35 0.38 -20.37
CA LEU A 191 -2.59 1.46 -21.02
C LEU A 191 -2.43 1.22 -22.53
N LYS A 192 -2.19 -0.03 -22.97
CA LYS A 192 -1.99 -0.38 -24.38
C LYS A 192 -3.24 -0.12 -25.23
N PHE A 193 -4.43 -0.39 -24.69
CA PHE A 193 -5.69 -0.26 -25.41
C PHE A 193 -6.39 1.08 -25.17
N TYR A 194 -5.93 1.89 -24.22
CA TYR A 194 -6.52 3.20 -23.91
C TYR A 194 -6.66 4.13 -25.14
N PRO A 195 -5.65 4.29 -26.03
CA PRO A 195 -5.81 5.10 -27.23
C PRO A 195 -6.88 4.55 -28.20
N LEU A 196 -7.04 3.22 -28.26
CA LEU A 196 -8.06 2.59 -29.08
C LEU A 196 -9.47 2.80 -28.51
N ALA A 197 -9.61 2.80 -27.17
CA ALA A 197 -10.86 3.14 -26.51
C ALA A 197 -11.28 4.59 -26.81
N ILE A 198 -10.35 5.55 -26.74
CA ILE A 198 -10.61 6.95 -27.13
C ILE A 198 -10.98 7.03 -28.62
N ARG A 199 -10.26 6.34 -29.50
CA ARG A 199 -10.58 6.30 -30.95
C ARG A 199 -12.00 5.78 -31.19
N LYS A 200 -12.42 4.71 -30.52
CA LYS A 200 -13.79 4.18 -30.62
C LYS A 200 -14.83 5.20 -30.14
N ALA A 201 -14.61 5.81 -28.98
CA ALA A 201 -15.50 6.83 -28.43
C ALA A 201 -15.62 8.08 -29.33
N ILE A 202 -14.64 8.33 -30.19
CA ILE A 202 -14.65 9.41 -31.19
C ILE A 202 -15.41 9.01 -32.46
N ASP A 203 -15.24 7.77 -32.92
CA ASP A 203 -15.70 7.32 -34.24
C ASP A 203 -17.15 6.80 -34.22
N ASP A 204 -17.58 6.23 -33.09
CA ASP A 204 -18.94 5.75 -32.89
C ASP A 204 -19.99 6.83 -33.21
N VAL A 205 -21.13 6.40 -33.74
CA VAL A 205 -22.21 7.29 -34.20
C VAL A 205 -22.72 8.13 -33.03
N ASP A 206 -22.97 7.47 -31.89
CA ASP A 206 -23.40 8.08 -30.63
C ASP A 206 -22.22 8.20 -29.63
N GLY A 207 -20.99 8.24 -30.15
CA GLY A 207 -19.78 8.26 -29.36
C GLY A 207 -19.68 9.55 -28.50
N PRO A 208 -19.44 9.44 -27.18
CA PRO A 208 -19.43 10.59 -26.29
C PRO A 208 -18.26 11.54 -26.54
N LEU A 209 -17.21 11.12 -27.25
CA LEU A 209 -16.05 11.95 -27.60
C LEU A 209 -16.07 12.39 -29.08
N ARG A 210 -17.17 12.17 -29.81
CA ARG A 210 -17.30 12.51 -31.24
C ARG A 210 -17.05 14.00 -31.52
N PHE A 211 -17.37 14.87 -30.57
CA PHE A 211 -17.15 16.31 -30.67
C PHE A 211 -15.67 16.73 -30.63
N LEU A 212 -14.75 15.81 -30.30
CA LEU A 212 -13.32 16.15 -30.22
C LEU A 212 -12.81 16.75 -31.53
N PRO A 213 -12.21 17.94 -31.51
CA PRO A 213 -11.76 18.61 -32.72
C PRO A 213 -10.76 17.76 -33.51
N LYS A 214 -10.79 17.86 -34.84
CA LYS A 214 -9.76 17.25 -35.70
C LYS A 214 -8.33 17.75 -35.37
N GLY A 215 -8.23 18.88 -34.67
CA GLY A 215 -6.98 19.48 -34.22
C GLY A 215 -6.32 18.83 -33.01
N PHE A 216 -6.97 17.90 -32.28
CA PHE A 216 -6.34 17.19 -31.18
C PHE A 216 -5.16 16.35 -31.69
N LYS A 217 -3.94 16.67 -31.26
CA LYS A 217 -2.69 16.05 -31.73
C LYS A 217 -1.97 15.36 -30.59
N VAL A 218 -1.35 14.23 -30.89
CA VAL A 218 -0.48 13.52 -29.95
C VAL A 218 0.88 13.22 -30.58
N ARG A 219 1.86 12.89 -29.73
CA ARG A 219 3.21 12.57 -30.16
C ARG A 219 3.37 11.05 -30.37
N THR A 220 3.70 10.64 -31.59
CA THR A 220 3.91 9.22 -31.95
C THR A 220 5.20 8.67 -31.34
N CYS A 221 5.41 7.34 -31.41
CA CYS A 221 6.65 6.70 -30.95
C CYS A 221 7.92 7.29 -31.59
N GLN A 222 7.82 7.71 -32.85
CA GLN A 222 8.88 8.34 -33.63
C GLN A 222 9.09 9.83 -33.28
N GLY A 223 8.33 10.37 -32.32
CA GLY A 223 8.45 11.76 -31.89
C GLY A 223 7.74 12.79 -32.75
N ARG A 224 6.95 12.35 -33.76
CA ARG A 224 6.20 13.24 -34.66
C ARG A 224 4.87 13.63 -34.03
N SER A 225 4.45 14.88 -34.20
CA SER A 225 3.10 15.33 -33.83
C SER A 225 2.14 14.99 -34.96
N LYS A 226 1.05 14.28 -34.66
CA LYS A 226 0.05 13.86 -35.65
C LYS A 226 -1.36 14.01 -35.07
N PRO A 227 -2.37 14.39 -35.87
CA PRO A 227 -3.75 14.41 -35.41
C PRO A 227 -4.15 13.04 -34.89
N PHE A 228 -4.77 13.02 -33.70
CA PHE A 228 -5.15 11.78 -33.04
C PHE A 228 -6.05 10.95 -33.95
N ARG A 229 -6.97 11.58 -34.70
CA ARG A 229 -7.87 10.96 -35.70
C ARG A 229 -7.17 10.28 -36.88
N GLU A 230 -5.94 10.64 -37.18
CA GLU A 230 -5.19 10.13 -38.33
C GLU A 230 -4.20 9.02 -37.95
N LEU A 231 -4.07 8.72 -36.66
CA LEU A 231 -3.24 7.61 -36.21
C LEU A 231 -3.80 6.27 -36.73
N SER A 232 -2.90 5.47 -37.29
CA SER A 232 -3.14 4.05 -37.57
C SER A 232 -3.22 3.23 -36.28
N THR A 233 -3.81 2.03 -36.37
CA THR A 233 -3.85 1.07 -35.26
C THR A 233 -2.44 0.77 -34.71
N TRP A 234 -1.45 0.64 -35.60
CA TRP A 234 -0.06 0.42 -35.20
C TRP A 234 0.50 1.62 -34.43
N GLU A 235 0.27 2.85 -34.89
CA GLU A 235 0.74 4.04 -34.18
C GLU A 235 0.07 4.19 -32.81
N MET A 236 -1.23 3.94 -32.71
CA MET A 236 -1.99 4.00 -31.44
C MET A 236 -1.47 2.98 -30.43
N LEU A 237 -1.25 1.73 -30.86
CA LEU A 237 -0.71 0.69 -30.00
C LEU A 237 0.73 0.98 -29.58
N ASN A 238 1.48 1.80 -30.29
CA ASN A 238 2.89 2.08 -29.98
C ASN A 238 3.13 3.48 -29.41
N LEU A 239 2.10 4.22 -28.99
CA LEU A 239 2.30 5.48 -28.28
C LEU A 239 3.14 5.26 -27.01
N ARG A 240 3.99 6.23 -26.67
CA ARG A 240 4.82 6.16 -25.47
C ARG A 240 3.91 6.25 -24.23
N PRO A 241 4.22 5.54 -23.12
CA PRO A 241 3.43 5.61 -21.88
C PRO A 241 3.13 7.04 -21.44
N LYS A 242 4.14 7.92 -21.47
CA LYS A 242 3.96 9.35 -21.18
C LYS A 242 2.87 10.00 -22.04
N THR A 243 2.89 9.80 -23.36
CA THR A 243 1.86 10.35 -24.25
C THR A 243 0.46 9.88 -23.87
N ILE A 244 0.31 8.62 -23.48
CA ILE A 244 -0.98 8.03 -23.10
C ILE A 244 -1.45 8.60 -21.75
N LEU A 245 -0.56 8.65 -20.75
CA LEU A 245 -0.85 9.17 -19.41
C LEU A 245 -1.11 10.68 -19.39
N ASP A 246 -0.47 11.45 -20.28
CA ASP A 246 -0.70 12.91 -20.42
C ASP A 246 -2.02 13.21 -21.15
N THR A 247 -2.66 12.23 -21.79
CA THR A 247 -3.84 12.46 -22.65
C THR A 247 -5.02 13.07 -21.87
N PRO A 248 -5.42 12.60 -20.67
CA PRO A 248 -6.48 13.23 -19.89
C PRO A 248 -6.19 14.71 -19.57
N ASP A 249 -4.98 15.04 -19.13
CA ASP A 249 -4.59 16.41 -18.80
C ASP A 249 -4.56 17.32 -20.04
N GLN A 250 -4.12 16.77 -21.18
CA GLN A 250 -4.15 17.46 -22.47
C GLN A 250 -5.59 17.74 -22.89
N LEU A 251 -6.50 16.77 -22.75
CA LEU A 251 -7.92 16.93 -23.08
C LEU A 251 -8.61 17.96 -22.18
N TYR A 252 -8.26 18.00 -20.89
CA TYR A 252 -8.75 19.01 -19.97
C TYR A 252 -8.24 20.40 -20.31
N SER A 253 -6.93 20.57 -20.51
CA SER A 253 -6.31 21.87 -20.76
C SER A 253 -6.64 22.46 -22.13
N GLU A 254 -6.73 21.65 -23.18
CA GLU A 254 -7.02 22.13 -24.55
C GLU A 254 -8.52 22.25 -24.83
N PHE A 255 -9.36 21.41 -24.24
CA PHE A 255 -10.78 21.29 -24.60
C PHE A 255 -11.76 21.37 -23.41
N GLY A 256 -11.28 21.55 -22.18
CA GLY A 256 -12.12 21.63 -20.98
C GLY A 256 -12.80 20.32 -20.60
N ILE A 257 -12.34 19.18 -21.12
CA ILE A 257 -12.92 17.86 -20.84
C ILE A 257 -12.50 17.41 -19.44
N THR A 258 -13.46 17.32 -18.52
CA THR A 258 -13.17 16.95 -17.13
C THR A 258 -12.79 15.47 -16.99
N PRO A 259 -11.96 15.10 -15.99
CA PRO A 259 -11.65 13.70 -15.70
C PRO A 259 -12.90 12.83 -15.44
N THR A 260 -13.89 13.39 -14.74
CA THR A 260 -15.17 12.71 -14.48
C THR A 260 -15.90 12.37 -15.76
N PHE A 261 -16.10 13.35 -16.64
CA PHE A 261 -16.75 13.11 -17.93
C PHE A 261 -15.95 12.13 -18.79
N LEU A 262 -14.63 12.26 -18.85
CA LEU A 262 -13.79 11.36 -19.64
C LEU A 262 -13.89 9.91 -19.14
N ASN A 263 -13.96 9.72 -17.82
CA ASN A 263 -14.09 8.39 -17.23
C ASN A 263 -15.45 7.75 -17.55
N GLU A 264 -16.54 8.51 -17.49
CA GLU A 264 -17.90 8.08 -17.86
C GLU A 264 -17.99 7.80 -19.36
N ALA A 265 -17.47 8.70 -20.19
CA ALA A 265 -17.47 8.59 -21.65
C ALA A 265 -16.74 7.33 -22.14
N LEU A 266 -15.69 6.92 -21.45
CA LEU A 266 -14.89 5.75 -21.82
C LEU A 266 -15.39 4.44 -21.19
N ASP A 267 -16.39 4.47 -20.30
CA ASP A 267 -16.75 3.29 -19.49
C ASP A 267 -17.14 2.07 -20.33
N GLN A 268 -17.96 2.30 -21.36
CA GLN A 268 -18.37 1.27 -22.34
C GLN A 268 -17.27 0.83 -23.33
N TYR A 269 -16.11 1.52 -23.32
CA TYR A 269 -14.98 1.27 -24.22
C TYR A 269 -13.75 0.71 -23.52
N LYS A 270 -13.78 0.57 -22.18
CA LYS A 270 -12.74 -0.08 -21.39
C LYS A 270 -12.73 -1.60 -21.65
N ILE A 271 -11.59 -2.23 -21.36
CA ILE A 271 -11.36 -3.68 -21.50
C ILE A 271 -11.12 -4.36 -20.16
#